data_AF-A0A2S7U7B3-F1
#
_entry.id   AF-A0A2S7U7B3-F1
#
_cell.length_a   1.000
_cell.length_b   1.000
_cell.length_c   1.000
_cell.angle_alpha   90.00
_cell.angle_beta   90.00
_cell.angle_gamma   90.00
#
_symmetry.space_group_name_H-M   'P 1'
#
loop_
_entity.id
_entity.type
_entity.pdbx_description
1 polymer ?
#
loop_
_entity_poly.entity_id
_entity_poly.type
_entity_poly.pdbx_seq_one_letter_code
_entity_poly.pdbx_strand_id
1 'polypeptide(L)'
;MKIISNPDYSQQQELLERPQQERANVETAVNDIIQLVKENGDQALFAFAEKFDKAKLDTLRVTEKEIEQASTLISPELKAAIQTAYQNIYKFHEACYTQDYPVIETMPGMTCWRKSLPIQKVGLYIPGGSAPLFSTVLMLAIPAKIADNKRVVLCSPTDSNGDINPAVLYTASLCGVTEIYKAGGAQAIAAMTYGTESIPAVDKIFGPGNAFVTRAKELAQQQGVAIDMPAGPSEVLVIADQKANPVFVAADLLAQAEHGPDSQVILLTDSITLAEAVNEQLTIQLSTLSRKQTAEKAIENSKTIVLENIAECIKWSDAYAPEHLIINTENADEVAEQIQVAGSIFIGSYTCESLGDYASGTNHTLPTYGYARNYSGVSVDSFVNKVTYQKATPQGLKNLGPAVEIMATAEGLDAHKNAVSVRLNSIKANPKSLPEEGTFKGRQKYSYETARKSIYGTLKERASQMRKNPTETEALVWEELRNKKLDIKFRRQHIIDKYIVDFASVEKRLIVEIDGDIHLNQIEEDRLRQDFLESQGFKVIRFSNDNVLNDLESVIETIKNTSTARPN
;
A
#
# COMPACT_ATOMS: atom_id res chain seq x y z
N MET A 1 -10.77 16.14 32.72
CA MET A 1 -11.78 15.39 31.95
C MET A 1 -12.90 14.93 32.88
N LYS A 2 -14.17 14.86 32.44
CA LYS A 2 -15.29 14.44 33.30
C LYS A 2 -15.18 12.94 33.62
N ILE A 3 -15.16 12.59 34.91
CA ILE A 3 -15.18 11.18 35.37
C ILE A 3 -16.62 10.73 35.59
N ILE A 4 -16.94 9.55 35.07
CA ILE A 4 -18.23 8.87 35.20
C ILE A 4 -17.95 7.47 35.76
N SER A 5 -18.45 7.17 36.96
CA SER A 5 -18.15 5.91 37.64
C SER A 5 -19.34 4.97 37.59
N ASN A 6 -19.08 3.74 37.11
CA ASN A 6 -20.02 2.63 36.96
C ASN A 6 -21.38 3.06 36.41
N PRO A 7 -21.43 3.67 35.20
CA PRO A 7 -22.69 4.07 34.59
C PRO A 7 -23.56 2.85 34.28
N ASP A 8 -24.88 3.05 34.25
CA ASP A 8 -25.78 2.01 33.78
C ASP A 8 -25.55 1.75 32.28
N TYR A 9 -25.63 0.48 31.87
CA TYR A 9 -25.48 0.09 30.48
C TYR A 9 -26.45 0.79 29.53
N SER A 10 -27.63 1.20 30.00
CA SER A 10 -28.58 1.99 29.21
C SER A 10 -28.02 3.36 28.80
N GLN A 11 -27.01 3.87 29.50
CA GLN A 11 -26.34 5.15 29.22
C GLN A 11 -25.17 5.00 28.23
N GLN A 12 -24.76 3.77 27.91
CA GLN A 12 -23.57 3.50 27.10
C GLN A 12 -23.61 4.25 25.77
N GLN A 13 -24.73 4.19 25.05
CA GLN A 13 -24.85 4.84 23.75
C GLN A 13 -24.61 6.35 23.85
N GLU A 14 -25.29 7.04 24.76
CA GLU A 14 -25.16 8.49 24.98
C GLU A 14 -23.73 8.88 25.42
N LEU A 15 -23.12 8.08 26.31
CA LEU A 15 -21.78 8.37 26.81
C LEU A 15 -20.70 8.18 25.74
N LEU A 16 -20.93 7.30 24.78
CA LEU A 16 -20.04 7.03 23.66
C LEU A 16 -20.34 7.90 22.42
N GLU A 17 -21.30 8.82 22.51
CA GLU A 17 -21.56 9.77 21.42
C GLU A 17 -20.37 10.71 21.20
N ARG A 18 -20.03 10.82 19.91
CA ARG A 18 -19.00 11.73 19.39
C ARG A 18 -19.56 13.13 19.23
N PRO A 19 -18.72 14.18 19.33
CA PRO A 19 -19.17 15.55 19.11
C PRO A 19 -19.80 15.69 17.72
N GLN A 20 -21.03 16.20 17.67
CA GLN A 20 -21.72 16.44 16.40
C GLN A 20 -21.12 17.67 15.69
N GLN A 21 -20.69 17.48 14.44
CA GLN A 21 -20.39 18.60 13.54
C GLN A 21 -21.70 19.11 12.90
N GLU A 22 -21.83 20.42 12.67
CA GLU A 22 -22.97 21.00 11.93
C GLU A 22 -22.97 20.53 10.47
N ARG A 23 -23.72 19.48 10.14
CA ARG A 23 -23.70 18.84 8.81
C ARG A 23 -24.43 19.64 7.71
N ALA A 24 -25.53 20.32 8.03
CA ALA A 24 -26.42 20.92 7.02
C ALA A 24 -25.78 22.09 6.25
N ASN A 25 -24.99 22.94 6.92
CA ASN A 25 -24.35 24.08 6.30
C ASN A 25 -23.15 23.67 5.41
N VAL A 26 -22.45 22.58 5.77
CA VAL A 26 -21.28 22.08 5.03
C VAL A 26 -21.69 21.52 3.68
N GLU A 27 -22.81 20.78 3.60
CA GLU A 27 -23.24 20.14 2.36
C GLU A 27 -23.56 21.14 1.23
N THR A 28 -24.34 22.18 1.53
CA THR A 28 -24.68 23.22 0.54
C THR A 28 -23.40 23.89 0.03
N ALA A 29 -22.50 24.30 0.94
CA ALA A 29 -21.25 24.95 0.57
C ALA A 29 -20.34 24.04 -0.28
N VAL A 30 -20.27 22.74 0.03
CA VAL A 30 -19.49 21.77 -0.74
C VAL A 30 -20.09 21.55 -2.13
N ASN A 31 -21.42 21.46 -2.25
CA ASN A 31 -22.07 21.35 -3.56
C ASN A 31 -21.80 22.58 -4.44
N ASP A 32 -21.86 23.79 -3.87
CA ASP A 32 -21.54 25.02 -4.58
C ASP A 32 -20.08 25.03 -5.06
N ILE A 33 -19.14 24.62 -4.20
CA ILE A 33 -17.71 24.49 -4.56
C ILE A 33 -17.54 23.48 -5.70
N ILE A 34 -18.15 22.30 -5.59
CA ILE A 34 -18.07 21.25 -6.61
C ILE A 34 -18.62 21.79 -7.95
N GLN A 35 -19.76 22.46 -7.94
CA GLN A 35 -20.37 22.98 -9.16
C GLN A 35 -19.48 24.04 -9.82
N LEU A 36 -18.88 24.94 -9.04
CA LEU A 36 -17.95 25.94 -9.56
C LEU A 36 -16.71 25.32 -10.22
N VAL A 37 -16.15 24.25 -9.63
CA VAL A 37 -15.01 23.52 -10.23
C VAL A 37 -15.42 22.78 -11.50
N LYS A 38 -16.61 22.20 -11.55
CA LYS A 38 -17.13 21.53 -12.75
C LYS A 38 -17.34 22.50 -13.91
N GLU A 39 -17.82 23.71 -13.62
CA GLU A 39 -18.12 24.72 -14.64
C GLU A 39 -16.88 25.47 -15.12
N ASN A 40 -15.94 25.75 -14.22
CA ASN A 40 -14.85 26.71 -14.48
C ASN A 40 -13.43 26.12 -14.34
N GLY A 41 -13.29 24.82 -14.05
CA GLY A 41 -11.99 24.14 -14.04
C GLY A 41 -10.94 24.84 -13.17
N ASP A 42 -9.74 25.01 -13.72
CA ASP A 42 -8.60 25.66 -13.06
C ASP A 42 -8.92 27.08 -12.57
N GLN A 43 -9.79 27.83 -13.26
CA GLN A 43 -10.16 29.18 -12.86
C GLN A 43 -10.83 29.19 -11.48
N ALA A 44 -11.67 28.20 -11.18
CA ALA A 44 -12.26 28.06 -9.85
C ALA A 44 -11.18 27.74 -8.81
N LEU A 45 -10.20 26.90 -9.14
CA LEU A 45 -9.11 26.54 -8.22
C LEU A 45 -8.24 27.74 -7.87
N PHE A 46 -7.87 28.57 -8.85
CA PHE A 46 -7.16 29.83 -8.60
C PHE A 46 -7.96 30.78 -7.69
N ALA A 47 -9.26 30.93 -7.94
CA ALA A 47 -10.13 31.77 -7.11
C ALA A 47 -10.23 31.23 -5.66
N PHE A 48 -10.28 29.91 -5.48
CA PHE A 48 -10.31 29.30 -4.15
C PHE A 48 -8.98 29.38 -3.42
N ALA A 49 -7.84 29.28 -4.11
CA ALA A 49 -6.53 29.53 -3.52
C ALA A 49 -6.42 30.97 -2.99
N GLU A 50 -6.89 31.96 -3.76
CA GLU A 50 -6.90 33.36 -3.31
C GLU A 50 -7.86 33.56 -2.12
N LYS A 51 -9.02 32.90 -2.15
CA LYS A 51 -10.04 33.02 -1.10
C LYS A 51 -9.63 32.36 0.22
N PHE A 52 -9.17 31.11 0.17
CA PHE A 52 -8.96 30.28 1.36
C PHE A 52 -7.50 30.24 1.78
N ASP A 53 -6.58 30.06 0.84
CA ASP A 53 -5.14 29.96 1.11
C ASP A 53 -4.47 31.34 1.14
N LYS A 54 -5.20 32.40 0.72
CA LYS A 54 -4.72 33.79 0.61
C LYS A 54 -3.55 33.95 -0.34
N ALA A 55 -3.45 33.05 -1.31
CA ALA A 55 -2.37 32.99 -2.29
C ALA A 55 -2.88 33.24 -3.70
N LYS A 56 -2.20 34.11 -4.44
CA LYS A 56 -2.42 34.27 -5.87
C LYS A 56 -1.44 33.38 -6.63
N LEU A 57 -1.96 32.35 -7.27
CA LEU A 57 -1.15 31.36 -7.99
C LEU A 57 -1.17 31.63 -9.50
N ASP A 58 -0.03 31.48 -10.16
CA ASP A 58 0.08 31.50 -11.62
C ASP A 58 0.01 30.09 -12.23
N THR A 59 0.34 29.07 -11.44
CA THR A 59 0.30 27.65 -11.82
C THR A 59 -0.18 26.81 -10.65
N LEU A 60 -0.96 25.78 -10.96
CA LEU A 60 -1.38 24.78 -9.96
C LEU A 60 -0.34 23.68 -9.80
N ARG A 61 0.37 23.30 -10.88
CA ARG A 61 1.34 22.20 -10.84
C ARG A 61 2.65 22.67 -10.22
N VAL A 62 3.13 21.90 -9.24
CA VAL A 62 4.46 22.07 -8.66
C VAL A 62 5.51 21.58 -9.67
N THR A 63 6.54 22.40 -9.87
CA THR A 63 7.65 22.14 -10.78
C THR A 63 8.76 21.32 -10.11
N GLU A 64 9.58 20.66 -10.92
CA GLU A 64 10.76 19.93 -10.41
C GLU A 64 11.70 20.85 -9.64
N LYS A 65 11.85 22.10 -10.09
CA LYS A 65 12.68 23.11 -9.42
C LYS A 65 12.18 23.43 -8.01
N GLU A 66 10.87 23.55 -7.81
CA GLU A 66 10.28 23.76 -6.48
C GLU A 66 10.55 22.55 -5.56
N ILE A 67 10.50 21.33 -6.10
CA ILE A 67 10.82 20.09 -5.36
C ILE A 67 12.31 20.06 -4.95
N GLU A 68 13.21 20.37 -5.89
CA GLU A 68 14.65 20.47 -5.63
C GLU A 68 14.95 21.52 -4.55
N GLN A 69 14.33 22.70 -4.63
CA GLN A 69 14.46 23.77 -3.65
C GLN A 69 13.93 23.34 -2.28
N ALA A 70 12.75 22.73 -2.23
CA ALA A 70 12.17 22.21 -0.99
C ALA A 70 13.12 21.23 -0.29
N SER A 71 13.78 20.35 -1.04
CA SER A 71 14.78 19.42 -0.48
C SER A 71 15.95 20.13 0.21
N THR A 72 16.35 21.33 -0.25
CA THR A 72 17.43 22.09 0.39
C THR A 72 17.01 22.76 1.71
N LEU A 73 15.71 22.96 1.91
CA LEU A 73 15.15 23.61 3.10
C LEU A 73 14.93 22.63 4.27
N ILE A 74 15.15 21.33 4.07
CA ILE A 74 14.96 20.30 5.09
C ILE A 74 16.29 19.94 5.73
N SER A 75 16.32 19.96 7.07
CA SER A 75 17.52 19.58 7.83
C SER A 75 17.88 18.11 7.59
N PRO A 76 19.18 17.75 7.66
CA PRO A 76 19.61 16.36 7.56
C PRO A 76 18.93 15.43 8.57
N GLU A 77 18.67 15.93 9.78
CA GLU A 77 18.02 15.17 10.86
C GLU A 77 16.57 14.82 10.50
N LEU A 78 15.82 15.78 9.96
CA LEU A 78 14.44 15.54 9.52
C LEU A 78 14.39 14.59 8.32
N LYS A 79 15.33 14.69 7.37
CA LYS A 79 15.46 13.71 6.28
C LYS A 79 15.71 12.30 6.79
N ALA A 80 16.60 12.15 7.77
CA ALA A 80 16.91 10.86 8.38
C ALA A 80 15.68 10.26 9.11
N ALA A 81 14.92 11.11 9.82
CA ALA A 81 13.67 10.70 10.47
C ALA A 81 12.61 10.24 9.45
N ILE A 82 12.38 11.02 8.39
CA ILE A 82 11.47 10.66 7.29
C ILE A 82 11.91 9.35 6.62
N GLN A 83 13.21 9.16 6.42
CA GLN A 83 13.75 7.94 5.83
C GLN A 83 13.53 6.71 6.72
N THR A 84 13.62 6.88 8.04
CA THR A 84 13.34 5.81 9.03
C THR A 84 11.87 5.42 8.99
N ALA A 85 10.97 6.40 9.02
CA ALA A 85 9.54 6.19 8.87
C ALA A 85 9.21 5.49 7.54
N TYR A 86 9.78 5.97 6.42
CA TYR A 86 9.63 5.35 5.11
C TYR A 86 10.02 3.86 5.13
N GLN A 87 11.15 3.52 5.73
CA GLN A 87 11.63 2.12 5.76
C GLN A 87 10.69 1.21 6.54
N ASN A 88 10.19 1.66 7.69
CA ASN A 88 9.29 0.86 8.52
C ASN A 88 7.92 0.70 7.85
N ILE A 89 7.34 1.77 7.32
CA ILE A 89 6.04 1.76 6.62
C ILE A 89 6.13 0.88 5.36
N TYR A 90 7.19 1.04 4.56
CA TYR A 90 7.40 0.20 3.38
C TYR A 90 7.52 -1.28 3.76
N LYS A 91 8.34 -1.60 4.78
CA LYS A 91 8.55 -2.97 5.24
C LYS A 91 7.24 -3.63 5.71
N PHE A 92 6.43 -2.91 6.49
CA PHE A 92 5.15 -3.42 6.98
C PHE A 92 4.17 -3.67 5.83
N HIS A 93 3.94 -2.67 4.97
CA HIS A 93 2.98 -2.79 3.88
C HIS A 93 3.41 -3.80 2.81
N GLU A 94 4.70 -3.93 2.52
CA GLU A 94 5.22 -4.94 1.59
C GLU A 94 5.00 -6.35 2.14
N ALA A 95 5.27 -6.58 3.43
CA ALA A 95 5.09 -7.88 4.07
C ALA A 95 3.61 -8.31 4.13
N CYS A 96 2.69 -7.36 4.29
CA CYS A 96 1.24 -7.64 4.36
C CYS A 96 0.56 -7.76 2.99
N TYR A 97 1.26 -7.52 1.88
CA TYR A 97 0.65 -7.49 0.54
C TYR A 97 0.77 -8.82 -0.20
N THR A 98 -0.37 -9.33 -0.69
CA THR A 98 -0.43 -10.49 -1.59
C THR A 98 -0.79 -10.06 -3.02
N GLN A 99 0.18 -10.14 -3.92
CA GLN A 99 -0.01 -9.80 -5.34
C GLN A 99 -0.70 -10.94 -6.13
N ASP A 100 -0.18 -12.16 -6.01
CA ASP A 100 -0.65 -13.35 -6.72
C ASP A 100 -1.26 -14.35 -5.72
N TYR A 101 -2.48 -14.83 -6.00
CA TYR A 101 -3.16 -15.84 -5.20
C TYR A 101 -2.95 -17.25 -5.78
N PRO A 102 -3.06 -18.31 -4.97
CA PRO A 102 -2.96 -19.68 -5.45
C PRO A 102 -4.04 -20.00 -6.51
N VAL A 103 -3.66 -20.82 -7.49
CA VAL A 103 -4.62 -21.39 -8.45
C VAL A 103 -5.25 -22.62 -7.84
N ILE A 104 -6.57 -22.60 -7.72
CA ILE A 104 -7.36 -23.66 -7.09
C ILE A 104 -8.10 -24.42 -8.19
N GLU A 105 -7.89 -25.72 -8.27
CA GLU A 105 -8.76 -26.61 -9.05
C GLU A 105 -9.98 -26.97 -8.19
N THR A 106 -11.13 -26.38 -8.53
CA THR A 106 -12.37 -26.61 -7.76
C THR A 106 -13.02 -27.94 -8.10
N MET A 107 -12.79 -28.42 -9.32
CA MET A 107 -13.12 -29.76 -9.79
C MET A 107 -12.26 -30.10 -11.02
N PRO A 108 -12.11 -31.39 -11.40
CA PRO A 108 -11.27 -31.79 -12.52
C PRO A 108 -11.55 -30.98 -13.79
N GLY A 109 -10.54 -30.22 -14.24
CA GLY A 109 -10.61 -29.40 -15.44
C GLY A 109 -11.23 -28.01 -15.25
N MET A 110 -11.51 -27.56 -14.02
CA MET A 110 -11.98 -26.21 -13.68
C MET A 110 -11.05 -25.57 -12.66
N THR A 111 -10.41 -24.47 -13.03
CA THR A 111 -9.52 -23.73 -12.13
C THR A 111 -9.98 -22.30 -11.92
N CYS A 112 -9.84 -21.82 -10.68
CA CYS A 112 -10.17 -20.47 -10.26
C CYS A 112 -9.01 -19.86 -9.47
N TRP A 113 -8.75 -18.55 -9.64
CA TRP A 113 -7.75 -17.82 -8.86
C TRP A 113 -8.07 -16.32 -8.80
N ARG A 114 -7.31 -15.56 -8.03
CA ARG A 114 -7.40 -14.09 -7.97
C ARG A 114 -6.07 -13.43 -8.29
N LYS A 115 -6.12 -12.18 -8.77
CA LYS A 115 -4.94 -11.31 -8.86
C LYS A 115 -5.27 -9.91 -8.40
N SER A 116 -4.35 -9.30 -7.65
CA SER A 116 -4.39 -7.90 -7.30
C SER A 116 -3.87 -7.07 -8.49
N LEU A 117 -4.72 -6.23 -9.06
CA LEU A 117 -4.35 -5.32 -10.16
C LEU A 117 -4.36 -3.87 -9.66
N PRO A 118 -3.32 -3.06 -9.88
CA PRO A 118 -3.31 -1.66 -9.46
C PRO A 118 -4.45 -0.87 -10.06
N ILE A 119 -5.06 -0.02 -9.24
CA ILE A 119 -5.85 1.11 -9.73
C ILE A 119 -4.91 2.01 -10.55
N GLN A 120 -5.34 2.47 -11.73
CA GLN A 120 -4.38 3.10 -12.65
C GLN A 120 -4.04 4.53 -12.22
N LYS A 121 -5.05 5.31 -11.80
CA LYS A 121 -4.90 6.69 -11.36
C LYS A 121 -5.49 6.85 -9.94
N VAL A 122 -4.68 7.28 -9.00
CA VAL A 122 -5.10 7.55 -7.62
C VAL A 122 -4.78 8.98 -7.22
N GLY A 123 -5.69 9.60 -6.45
CA GLY A 123 -5.54 10.94 -5.91
C GLY A 123 -5.29 10.89 -4.40
N LEU A 124 -4.28 11.60 -3.92
CA LEU A 124 -3.88 11.69 -2.52
C LEU A 124 -4.13 13.13 -2.06
N TYR A 125 -5.04 13.31 -1.12
CA TYR A 125 -5.25 14.60 -0.47
C TYR A 125 -4.39 14.69 0.80
N ILE A 126 -3.58 15.74 0.90
CA ILE A 126 -2.73 16.01 2.05
C ILE A 126 -3.18 17.32 2.71
N PRO A 127 -3.63 17.30 3.97
CA PRO A 127 -3.98 18.52 4.68
C PRO A 127 -2.76 19.41 4.92
N GLY A 128 -2.92 20.73 4.77
CA GLY A 128 -1.87 21.71 5.08
C GLY A 128 -2.18 22.67 6.24
N GLY A 129 -3.40 22.64 6.80
CA GLY A 129 -3.99 23.62 7.73
C GLY A 129 -3.05 24.30 8.75
N SER A 130 -3.16 23.95 10.04
CA SER A 130 -2.29 24.55 11.07
C SER A 130 -0.94 23.84 11.23
N ALA A 131 -0.77 22.68 10.59
CA ALA A 131 0.43 21.87 10.67
C ALA A 131 0.66 21.11 9.34
N PRO A 132 1.91 21.01 8.86
CA PRO A 132 2.23 20.26 7.65
C PRO A 132 2.25 18.75 7.94
N LEU A 133 1.28 18.00 7.41
CA LEU A 133 1.16 16.55 7.64
C LEU A 133 1.95 15.74 6.59
N PHE A 134 3.27 15.89 6.58
CA PHE A 134 4.13 15.11 5.69
C PHE A 134 4.17 13.61 6.04
N SER A 135 3.80 13.22 7.27
CA SER A 135 3.58 11.82 7.64
C SER A 135 2.46 11.18 6.80
N THR A 136 1.35 11.88 6.57
CA THR A 136 0.26 11.41 5.71
C THR A 136 0.72 11.13 4.28
N VAL A 137 1.73 11.86 3.78
CA VAL A 137 2.32 11.56 2.46
C VAL A 137 2.93 10.16 2.46
N LEU A 138 3.69 9.79 3.50
CA LEU A 138 4.25 8.43 3.63
C LEU A 138 3.14 7.39 3.66
N MET A 139 2.12 7.62 4.49
CA MET A 139 1.03 6.68 4.75
C MET A 139 0.17 6.42 3.51
N LEU A 140 0.08 7.37 2.58
CA LEU A 140 -0.70 7.19 1.35
C LEU A 140 0.16 6.79 0.15
N ALA A 141 1.32 7.42 -0.03
CA ALA A 141 2.14 7.23 -1.22
C ALA A 141 2.94 5.93 -1.19
N ILE A 142 3.34 5.42 -0.01
CA ILE A 142 4.09 4.15 0.09
C ILE A 142 3.23 2.96 -0.33
N PRO A 143 1.99 2.76 0.19
CA PRO A 143 1.13 1.69 -0.30
C PRO A 143 0.81 1.81 -1.80
N ALA A 144 0.63 3.04 -2.30
CA ALA A 144 0.42 3.27 -3.73
C ALA A 144 1.63 2.84 -4.59
N LYS A 145 2.84 3.11 -4.10
CA LYS A 145 4.10 2.69 -4.72
C LYS A 145 4.21 1.16 -4.75
N ILE A 146 3.92 0.49 -3.63
CA ILE A 146 3.97 -0.98 -3.52
C ILE A 146 2.92 -1.63 -4.43
N ALA A 147 1.74 -1.03 -4.54
CA ALA A 147 0.69 -1.49 -5.46
C ALA A 147 1.06 -1.33 -6.95
N ASP A 148 2.09 -0.54 -7.28
CA ASP A 148 2.51 -0.20 -8.65
C ASP A 148 1.44 0.64 -9.40
N ASN A 149 0.77 1.56 -8.69
CA ASN A 149 -0.12 2.54 -9.31
C ASN A 149 0.67 3.45 -10.25
N LYS A 150 0.18 3.64 -11.49
CA LYS A 150 0.94 4.30 -12.55
C LYS A 150 0.91 5.82 -12.49
N ARG A 151 -0.17 6.39 -11.96
CA ARG A 151 -0.35 7.83 -11.80
C ARG A 151 -0.85 8.11 -10.40
N VAL A 152 -0.02 8.79 -9.61
CA VAL A 152 -0.29 9.18 -8.23
C VAL A 152 -0.30 10.71 -8.18
N VAL A 153 -1.49 11.26 -8.09
CA VAL A 153 -1.76 12.70 -8.05
C VAL A 153 -1.84 13.13 -6.61
N LEU A 154 -1.07 14.12 -6.18
CA LEU A 154 -1.14 14.67 -4.83
C LEU A 154 -1.65 16.11 -4.87
N CYS A 155 -2.67 16.40 -4.07
CA CYS A 155 -3.17 17.75 -3.87
C CYS A 155 -2.96 18.18 -2.41
N SER A 156 -2.38 19.36 -2.23
CA SER A 156 -2.20 20.00 -0.92
C SER A 156 -2.46 21.51 -1.06
N PRO A 157 -3.10 22.15 -0.06
CA PRO A 157 -3.19 23.62 -0.02
C PRO A 157 -1.82 24.26 0.12
N THR A 158 -1.74 25.55 -0.17
CA THR A 158 -0.53 26.36 -0.02
C THR A 158 -0.60 27.24 1.23
N ASP A 159 0.55 27.79 1.63
CA ASP A 159 0.58 28.98 2.48
C ASP A 159 0.16 30.24 1.70
N SER A 160 0.18 31.40 2.37
CA SER A 160 -0.16 32.69 1.76
C SER A 160 0.82 33.16 0.68
N ASN A 161 2.01 32.56 0.59
CA ASN A 161 2.97 32.85 -0.47
C ASN A 161 2.73 31.97 -1.71
N GLY A 162 1.83 30.99 -1.63
CA GLY A 162 1.57 30.05 -2.70
C GLY A 162 2.49 28.85 -2.72
N ASP A 163 3.17 28.57 -1.60
CA ASP A 163 4.09 27.45 -1.47
C ASP A 163 3.47 26.29 -0.68
N ILE A 164 3.76 25.07 -1.10
CA ILE A 164 3.50 23.86 -0.32
C ILE A 164 4.67 23.66 0.65
N ASN A 165 4.40 23.22 1.87
CA ASN A 165 5.43 22.97 2.86
C ASN A 165 6.57 22.08 2.29
N PRO A 166 7.85 22.47 2.47
CA PRO A 166 8.97 21.71 1.91
C PRO A 166 9.01 20.23 2.30
N ALA A 167 8.60 19.89 3.53
CA ALA A 167 8.54 18.51 4.03
C ALA A 167 7.54 17.65 3.26
N VAL A 168 6.41 18.21 2.85
CA VAL A 168 5.43 17.52 2.01
C VAL A 168 6.03 17.22 0.64
N LEU A 169 6.66 18.22 0.01
CA LEU A 169 7.27 18.06 -1.33
C LEU A 169 8.42 17.05 -1.35
N TYR A 170 9.34 17.16 -0.38
CA TYR A 170 10.46 16.22 -0.23
C TYR A 170 9.94 14.78 -0.04
N THR A 171 8.96 14.60 0.84
CA THR A 171 8.40 13.28 1.15
C THR A 171 7.63 12.69 -0.04
N ALA A 172 6.89 13.52 -0.78
CA ALA A 172 6.17 13.10 -1.98
C ALA A 172 7.14 12.62 -3.07
N SER A 173 8.23 13.37 -3.29
CA SER A 173 9.30 12.99 -4.21
C SER A 173 9.96 11.66 -3.79
N LEU A 174 10.33 11.51 -2.52
CA LEU A 174 10.90 10.28 -1.97
C LEU A 174 10.00 9.05 -2.22
N CYS A 175 8.69 9.22 -2.05
CA CYS A 175 7.72 8.13 -2.24
C CYS A 175 7.42 7.83 -3.72
N GLY A 176 7.79 8.70 -4.65
CA GLY A 176 7.53 8.54 -6.08
C GLY A 176 6.12 8.97 -6.50
N VAL A 177 5.56 9.98 -5.85
CA VAL A 177 4.36 10.68 -6.34
C VAL A 177 4.65 11.25 -7.73
N THR A 178 3.74 11.08 -8.69
CA THR A 178 3.99 11.44 -10.08
C THR A 178 3.73 12.91 -10.38
N GLU A 179 2.68 13.48 -9.79
CA GLU A 179 2.25 14.86 -10.01
C GLU A 179 1.76 15.49 -8.71
N ILE A 180 2.19 16.71 -8.41
CA ILE A 180 1.81 17.46 -7.20
C ILE A 180 1.15 18.77 -7.61
N TYR A 181 0.03 19.10 -6.96
CA TYR A 181 -0.78 20.28 -7.25
C TYR A 181 -1.10 21.10 -6.00
N LYS A 182 -1.05 22.42 -6.17
CA LYS A 182 -1.37 23.48 -5.22
C LYS A 182 -2.90 23.67 -5.14
N ALA A 183 -3.57 22.74 -4.47
CA ALA A 183 -5.01 22.79 -4.25
C ALA A 183 -5.38 22.06 -2.96
N GLY A 184 -6.15 22.73 -2.08
CA GLY A 184 -6.71 22.13 -0.87
C GLY A 184 -8.23 21.99 -0.87
N GLY A 185 -8.80 21.56 0.25
CA GLY A 185 -10.24 21.60 0.51
C GLY A 185 -11.12 20.75 -0.41
N ALA A 186 -12.43 21.06 -0.41
CA ALA A 186 -13.41 20.40 -1.26
C ALA A 186 -13.15 20.61 -2.75
N GLN A 187 -12.55 21.75 -3.12
CA GLN A 187 -12.20 22.08 -4.49
C GLN A 187 -11.11 21.16 -5.07
N ALA A 188 -10.14 20.73 -4.25
CA ALA A 188 -9.14 19.74 -4.68
C ALA A 188 -9.78 18.37 -4.93
N ILE A 189 -10.70 17.95 -4.05
CA ILE A 189 -11.45 16.71 -4.22
C ILE A 189 -12.30 16.77 -5.49
N ALA A 190 -12.99 17.89 -5.73
CA ALA A 190 -13.74 18.12 -6.97
C ALA A 190 -12.84 18.04 -8.21
N ALA A 191 -11.67 18.67 -8.18
CA ALA A 191 -10.70 18.63 -9.28
C ALA A 191 -10.22 17.20 -9.57
N MET A 192 -9.89 16.42 -8.54
CA MET A 192 -9.52 15.01 -8.71
C MET A 192 -10.70 14.13 -9.16
N THR A 193 -11.94 14.51 -8.84
CA THR A 193 -13.15 13.76 -9.23
C THR A 193 -13.49 13.97 -10.71
N TYR A 194 -13.52 15.22 -11.17
CA TYR A 194 -14.01 15.56 -12.51
C TYR A 194 -12.88 15.82 -13.52
N GLY A 195 -11.69 16.11 -13.03
CA GLY A 195 -10.60 16.65 -13.84
C GLY A 195 -10.80 18.14 -14.13
N THR A 196 -9.69 18.83 -14.35
CA THR A 196 -9.59 20.20 -14.86
C THR A 196 -8.56 20.23 -15.99
N GLU A 197 -8.24 21.42 -16.50
CA GLU A 197 -7.19 21.62 -17.50
C GLU A 197 -5.83 21.13 -17.01
N SER A 198 -5.51 21.39 -15.73
CA SER A 198 -4.23 20.97 -15.12
C SER A 198 -4.30 19.67 -14.34
N ILE A 199 -5.39 19.42 -13.58
CA ILE A 199 -5.50 18.30 -12.65
C ILE A 199 -6.30 17.17 -13.32
N PRO A 200 -5.74 15.96 -13.47
CA PRO A 200 -6.46 14.85 -14.09
C PRO A 200 -7.54 14.27 -13.16
N ALA A 201 -8.61 13.75 -13.75
CA ALA A 201 -9.55 12.90 -13.02
C ALA A 201 -8.90 11.56 -12.62
N VAL A 202 -9.08 11.15 -11.36
CA VAL A 202 -8.56 9.90 -10.80
C VAL A 202 -9.66 8.86 -10.61
N ASP A 203 -9.27 7.60 -10.42
CA ASP A 203 -10.22 6.50 -10.28
C ASP A 203 -10.57 6.23 -8.79
N LYS A 204 -9.70 6.66 -7.86
CA LYS A 204 -9.91 6.60 -6.42
C LYS A 204 -9.19 7.71 -5.67
N ILE A 205 -9.85 8.32 -4.67
CA ILE A 205 -9.31 9.41 -3.86
C ILE A 205 -9.06 8.94 -2.42
N PHE A 206 -7.93 9.34 -1.86
CA PHE A 206 -7.45 8.96 -0.53
C PHE A 206 -7.11 10.17 0.30
N GLY A 207 -7.09 9.96 1.61
CA GLY A 207 -6.51 10.87 2.59
C GLY A 207 -7.54 11.50 3.51
N PRO A 208 -7.14 11.81 4.75
CA PRO A 208 -7.98 12.46 5.74
C PRO A 208 -8.19 13.93 5.41
N GLY A 209 -9.20 14.55 5.99
CA GLY A 209 -9.43 15.99 5.86
C GLY A 209 -10.52 16.48 6.79
N ASN A 210 -10.75 17.78 6.76
CA ASN A 210 -11.84 18.38 7.54
C ASN A 210 -13.22 17.99 6.96
N ALA A 211 -14.29 18.44 7.63
CA ALA A 211 -15.67 18.16 7.24
C ALA A 211 -15.98 18.47 5.75
N PHE A 212 -15.40 19.51 5.17
CA PHE A 212 -15.60 19.87 3.76
C PHE A 212 -14.96 18.84 2.82
N VAL A 213 -13.73 18.41 3.13
CA VAL A 213 -13.01 17.38 2.36
C VAL A 213 -13.74 16.05 2.45
N THR A 214 -14.14 15.63 3.65
CA THR A 214 -14.90 14.39 3.85
C THR A 214 -16.22 14.43 3.07
N ARG A 215 -17.00 15.50 3.21
CA ARG A 215 -18.28 15.60 2.48
C ARG A 215 -18.06 15.61 0.96
N ALA A 216 -17.02 16.28 0.47
CA ALA A 216 -16.68 16.26 -0.95
C ALA A 216 -16.31 14.84 -1.44
N LYS A 217 -15.57 14.05 -0.63
CA LYS A 217 -15.24 12.65 -0.92
C LYS A 217 -16.50 11.77 -0.98
N GLU A 218 -17.41 11.93 -0.03
CA GLU A 218 -18.70 11.21 -0.04
C GLU A 218 -19.52 11.52 -1.31
N LEU A 219 -19.58 12.79 -1.71
CA LEU A 219 -20.25 13.20 -2.94
C LEU A 219 -19.53 12.68 -4.20
N ALA A 220 -18.20 12.66 -4.21
CA ALA A 220 -17.41 12.06 -5.29
C ALA A 220 -17.73 10.57 -5.48
N GLN A 221 -17.92 9.84 -4.37
CA GLN A 221 -18.33 8.44 -4.40
C GLN A 221 -19.70 8.23 -5.06
N GLN A 222 -20.66 9.12 -4.80
CA GLN A 222 -21.97 9.10 -5.47
C GLN A 222 -21.87 9.35 -6.98
N GLN A 223 -20.77 9.95 -7.45
CA GLN A 223 -20.49 10.24 -8.87
C GLN A 223 -19.61 9.17 -9.53
N GLY A 224 -19.30 8.07 -8.82
CA GLY A 224 -18.58 6.93 -9.37
C GLY A 224 -17.07 6.93 -9.15
N VAL A 225 -16.51 7.91 -8.44
CA VAL A 225 -15.09 7.91 -8.03
C VAL A 225 -14.96 7.28 -6.66
N ALA A 226 -14.26 6.15 -6.54
CA ALA A 226 -14.13 5.49 -5.25
C ALA A 226 -13.36 6.36 -4.24
N ILE A 227 -13.61 6.14 -2.95
CA ILE A 227 -12.83 6.71 -1.86
C ILE A 227 -12.26 5.59 -0.99
N ASP A 228 -11.24 5.88 -0.19
CA ASP A 228 -10.76 5.01 0.87
C ASP A 228 -11.84 4.77 1.94
N MET A 229 -12.23 5.82 2.66
CA MET A 229 -13.21 5.78 3.74
C MET A 229 -13.71 7.19 4.07
N PRO A 230 -14.88 7.32 4.71
CA PRO A 230 -15.24 8.55 5.40
C PRO A 230 -14.26 8.82 6.55
N ALA A 231 -13.90 10.08 6.74
CA ALA A 231 -13.03 10.51 7.84
C ALA A 231 -13.72 11.59 8.66
N GLY A 232 -13.48 11.58 9.96
CA GLY A 232 -14.00 12.55 10.91
C GLY A 232 -12.90 13.20 11.74
N PRO A 233 -13.28 13.88 12.84
CA PRO A 233 -12.35 14.25 13.88
C PRO A 233 -11.56 13.02 14.34
N SER A 234 -10.30 13.22 14.67
CA SER A 234 -9.46 12.16 15.18
C SER A 234 -9.86 11.76 16.60
N GLU A 235 -9.64 10.50 16.94
CA GLU A 235 -10.06 9.94 18.21
C GLU A 235 -9.10 8.89 18.75
N VAL A 236 -9.01 8.83 20.08
CA VAL A 236 -8.26 7.78 20.79
C VAL A 236 -9.06 7.30 21.98
N LEU A 237 -9.07 5.99 22.17
CA LEU A 237 -9.56 5.35 23.38
C LEU A 237 -8.41 4.64 24.07
N VAL A 238 -8.23 4.89 25.36
CA VAL A 238 -7.25 4.21 26.20
C VAL A 238 -7.98 3.29 27.17
N ILE A 239 -7.65 1.99 27.14
CA ILE A 239 -7.98 1.04 28.21
C ILE A 239 -6.78 0.99 29.15
N ALA A 240 -6.97 1.36 30.41
CA ALA A 240 -5.91 1.36 31.40
C ALA A 240 -6.36 0.74 32.73
N ASP A 241 -5.55 -0.15 33.29
CA ASP A 241 -5.81 -0.74 34.60
C ASP A 241 -5.16 0.06 35.74
N GLN A 242 -5.43 -0.33 36.98
CA GLN A 242 -4.83 0.29 38.17
C GLN A 242 -3.29 0.34 38.20
N LYS A 243 -2.58 -0.42 37.37
CA LYS A 243 -1.10 -0.45 37.31
C LYS A 243 -0.53 0.46 36.23
N ALA A 244 -1.36 0.95 35.31
CA ALA A 244 -0.96 1.87 34.27
C ALA A 244 -0.30 3.13 34.84
N ASN A 245 0.69 3.66 34.13
CA ASN A 245 1.34 4.91 34.52
C ASN A 245 0.43 6.10 34.13
N PRO A 246 -0.10 6.87 35.11
CA PRO A 246 -1.02 7.98 34.81
C PRO A 246 -0.35 9.10 33.99
N VAL A 247 0.98 9.24 34.07
CA VAL A 247 1.74 10.22 33.26
C VAL A 247 1.67 9.87 31.78
N PHE A 248 1.82 8.58 31.44
CA PHE A 248 1.80 8.11 30.06
C PHE A 248 0.38 8.16 29.49
N VAL A 249 -0.61 7.67 30.25
CA VAL A 249 -2.02 7.73 29.84
C VAL A 249 -2.47 9.17 29.57
N ALA A 250 -2.09 10.13 30.44
CA ALA A 250 -2.40 11.53 30.21
C ALA A 250 -1.71 12.10 28.95
N ALA A 251 -0.46 11.72 28.69
CA ALA A 251 0.28 12.13 27.51
C ALA A 251 -0.37 11.59 26.23
N ASP A 252 -0.77 10.33 26.22
CA ASP A 252 -1.45 9.68 25.08
C ASP A 252 -2.79 10.36 24.76
N LEU A 253 -3.61 10.65 25.79
CA LEU A 253 -4.87 11.38 25.62
C LEU A 253 -4.62 12.80 25.07
N LEU A 254 -3.57 13.49 25.53
CA LEU A 254 -3.24 14.83 25.06
C LEU A 254 -2.70 14.85 23.63
N ALA A 255 -1.95 13.83 23.23
CA ALA A 255 -1.39 13.71 21.89
C ALA A 255 -2.50 13.74 20.82
N GLN A 256 -3.61 13.04 21.06
CA GLN A 256 -4.75 13.11 20.15
C GLN A 256 -5.54 14.42 20.32
N ALA A 257 -5.74 14.89 21.56
CA ALA A 257 -6.55 16.08 21.83
C ALA A 257 -6.01 17.36 21.14
N GLU A 258 -4.72 17.46 20.87
CA GLU A 258 -4.13 18.63 20.21
C GLU A 258 -4.35 18.72 18.69
N HIS A 259 -4.85 17.65 18.05
CA HIS A 259 -5.11 17.61 16.61
C HIS A 259 -6.16 18.65 16.19
N GLY A 260 -7.28 18.71 16.90
CA GLY A 260 -8.39 19.62 16.59
C GLY A 260 -9.38 19.77 17.74
N PRO A 261 -10.12 20.90 17.80
CA PRO A 261 -11.08 21.16 18.88
C PRO A 261 -12.30 20.23 18.86
N ASP A 262 -12.52 19.54 17.74
CA ASP A 262 -13.56 18.54 17.52
C ASP A 262 -13.10 17.10 17.79
N SER A 263 -11.82 16.89 18.15
CA SER A 263 -11.30 15.57 18.54
C SER A 263 -11.98 15.08 19.83
N GLN A 264 -12.02 13.76 20.01
CA GLN A 264 -12.55 13.14 21.23
C GLN A 264 -11.59 12.09 21.76
N VAL A 265 -11.33 12.14 23.06
CA VAL A 265 -10.51 11.15 23.75
C VAL A 265 -11.31 10.48 24.86
N ILE A 266 -11.12 9.17 25.03
CA ILE A 266 -11.83 8.39 26.05
C ILE A 266 -10.83 7.59 26.87
N LEU A 267 -10.94 7.68 28.19
CA LEU A 267 -10.27 6.77 29.11
C LEU A 267 -11.28 5.77 29.67
N LEU A 268 -11.07 4.48 29.43
CA LEU A 268 -11.76 3.38 30.11
C LEU A 268 -10.83 2.76 31.15
N THR A 269 -11.25 2.67 32.39
CA THR A 269 -10.43 2.10 33.47
C THR A 269 -11.27 1.37 34.50
N ASP A 270 -10.69 0.41 35.22
CA ASP A 270 -11.30 -0.23 36.38
C ASP A 270 -10.97 0.47 37.71
N SER A 271 -10.24 1.59 37.65
CA SER A 271 -9.69 2.26 38.84
C SER A 271 -10.04 3.74 38.88
N ILE A 272 -10.85 4.11 39.88
CA ILE A 272 -11.14 5.52 40.18
C ILE A 272 -9.88 6.29 40.59
N THR A 273 -8.96 5.63 41.31
CA THR A 273 -7.70 6.24 41.74
C THR A 273 -6.81 6.56 40.53
N LEU A 274 -6.75 5.67 39.53
CA LEU A 274 -6.05 5.96 38.29
C LEU A 274 -6.71 7.13 37.55
N ALA A 275 -8.04 7.11 37.41
CA ALA A 275 -8.79 8.16 36.73
C ALA A 275 -8.51 9.56 37.31
N GLU A 276 -8.47 9.68 38.63
CA GLU A 276 -8.13 10.92 39.34
C GLU A 276 -6.68 11.33 39.08
N ALA A 277 -5.73 10.40 39.19
CA ALA A 277 -4.31 10.67 38.92
C ALA A 277 -4.04 11.09 37.47
N VAL A 278 -4.76 10.50 36.49
CA VAL A 278 -4.69 10.93 35.09
C VAL A 278 -5.22 12.36 34.93
N ASN A 279 -6.32 12.72 35.59
CA ASN A 279 -6.84 14.09 35.54
C ASN A 279 -5.86 15.14 36.11
N GLU A 280 -5.12 14.80 37.16
CA GLU A 280 -4.03 15.65 37.65
C GLU A 280 -2.94 15.83 36.61
N GLN A 281 -2.49 14.74 35.97
CA GLN A 281 -1.46 14.77 34.93
C GLN A 281 -1.92 15.50 33.67
N LEU A 282 -3.17 15.35 33.25
CA LEU A 282 -3.77 16.13 32.17
C LEU A 282 -3.65 17.62 32.47
N THR A 283 -3.97 18.05 33.68
CA THR A 283 -3.86 19.47 34.10
C THR A 283 -2.43 19.98 34.02
N ILE A 284 -1.47 19.18 34.51
CA ILE A 284 -0.04 19.53 34.53
C ILE A 284 0.49 19.66 33.10
N GLN A 285 0.30 18.63 32.28
CA GLN A 285 0.88 18.55 30.93
C GLN A 285 0.20 19.53 29.96
N LEU A 286 -1.12 19.70 30.04
CA LEU A 286 -1.85 20.65 29.20
C LEU A 286 -1.35 22.10 29.35
N SER A 287 -0.83 22.45 30.53
CA SER A 287 -0.30 23.79 30.82
C SER A 287 0.97 24.14 30.02
N THR A 288 1.69 23.14 29.50
CA THR A 288 2.97 23.32 28.80
C THR A 288 2.83 23.23 27.28
N LEU A 289 1.67 22.79 26.77
CA LEU A 289 1.45 22.59 25.33
C LEU A 289 1.26 23.92 24.59
N SER A 290 1.91 24.06 23.46
CA SER A 290 1.73 25.21 22.56
C SER A 290 0.32 25.28 21.97
N ARG A 291 -0.34 24.12 21.79
CA ARG A 291 -1.71 23.97 21.29
C ARG A 291 -2.75 23.82 22.41
N LYS A 292 -2.42 24.25 23.64
CA LYS A 292 -3.29 24.14 24.83
C LYS A 292 -4.76 24.45 24.59
N GLN A 293 -5.08 25.59 23.97
CA GLN A 293 -6.47 26.01 23.75
C GLN A 293 -7.26 25.05 22.84
N THR A 294 -6.58 24.36 21.92
CA THR A 294 -7.21 23.36 21.04
C THR A 294 -7.50 22.09 21.84
N ALA A 295 -6.50 21.61 22.58
CA ALA A 295 -6.63 20.43 23.43
C ALA A 295 -7.65 20.62 24.57
N GLU A 296 -7.75 21.83 25.15
CA GLU A 296 -8.79 22.17 26.15
C GLU A 296 -10.20 21.92 25.60
N LYS A 297 -10.49 22.38 24.37
CA LYS A 297 -11.79 22.17 23.72
C LYS A 297 -12.07 20.70 23.40
N ALA A 298 -11.07 19.96 22.93
CA ALA A 298 -11.22 18.52 22.72
C ALA A 298 -11.52 17.80 24.05
N ILE A 299 -10.86 18.18 25.14
CA ILE A 299 -11.09 17.60 26.48
C ILE A 299 -12.52 17.88 26.99
N GLU A 300 -13.14 19.01 26.64
CA GLU A 300 -14.54 19.29 26.97
C GLU A 300 -15.51 18.27 26.36
N ASN A 301 -15.17 17.73 25.18
CA ASN A 301 -15.94 16.68 24.50
C ASN A 301 -15.59 15.25 24.96
N SER A 302 -14.62 15.13 25.88
CA SER A 302 -13.96 13.87 26.25
C SER A 302 -14.35 13.38 27.64
N LYS A 303 -14.21 12.08 27.89
CA LYS A 303 -14.77 11.42 29.09
C LYS A 303 -13.81 10.37 29.65
N THR A 304 -13.76 10.28 30.98
CA THR A 304 -13.22 9.10 31.69
C THR A 304 -14.40 8.28 32.19
N ILE A 305 -14.42 6.99 31.88
CA ILE A 305 -15.44 6.04 32.33
C ILE A 305 -14.75 4.97 33.16
N VAL A 306 -15.12 4.93 34.45
CA VAL A 306 -14.65 3.90 35.38
C VAL A 306 -15.66 2.76 35.39
N LEU A 307 -15.22 1.55 35.07
CA LEU A 307 -16.04 0.34 34.97
C LEU A 307 -15.61 -0.68 36.02
N GLU A 308 -16.36 -1.77 36.16
CA GLU A 308 -16.12 -2.76 37.21
C GLU A 308 -14.80 -3.54 37.02
N ASN A 309 -14.38 -3.75 35.77
CA ASN A 309 -13.19 -4.53 35.40
C ASN A 309 -12.82 -4.32 33.93
N ILE A 310 -11.65 -4.81 33.52
CA ILE A 310 -11.15 -4.71 32.14
C ILE A 310 -12.04 -5.40 31.10
N ALA A 311 -12.74 -6.49 31.46
CA ALA A 311 -13.66 -7.14 30.52
C ALA A 311 -14.84 -6.23 30.14
N GLU A 312 -15.30 -5.39 31.06
CA GLU A 312 -16.28 -4.35 30.76
C GLU A 312 -15.67 -3.23 29.91
N CYS A 313 -14.43 -2.82 30.17
CA CYS A 313 -13.71 -1.85 29.32
C CYS A 313 -13.62 -2.33 27.85
N ILE A 314 -13.34 -3.61 27.62
CA ILE A 314 -13.31 -4.22 26.28
C ILE A 314 -14.66 -4.05 25.58
N LYS A 315 -15.76 -4.43 26.25
CA LYS A 315 -17.13 -4.31 25.69
C LYS A 315 -17.47 -2.86 25.33
N TRP A 316 -17.11 -1.91 26.18
CA TRP A 316 -17.33 -0.49 25.93
C TRP A 316 -16.45 0.05 24.81
N SER A 317 -15.21 -0.42 24.68
CA SER A 317 -14.33 -0.10 23.55
C SER A 317 -14.91 -0.60 22.23
N ASP A 318 -15.34 -1.87 22.16
CA ASP A 318 -15.99 -2.42 20.95
C ASP A 318 -17.31 -1.70 20.63
N ALA A 319 -18.05 -1.24 21.64
CA ALA A 319 -19.24 -0.40 21.49
C ALA A 319 -18.91 1.04 21.05
N TYR A 320 -17.69 1.52 21.28
CA TYR A 320 -17.24 2.81 20.77
C TYR A 320 -16.69 2.70 19.33
N ALA A 321 -16.02 1.59 19.01
CA ALA A 321 -15.31 1.34 17.75
C ALA A 321 -14.29 2.46 17.42
N PRO A 322 -13.23 2.60 18.23
CA PRO A 322 -12.27 3.69 18.09
C PRO A 322 -11.44 3.61 16.81
N GLU A 323 -11.03 4.76 16.30
CA GLU A 323 -9.92 4.90 15.36
C GLU A 323 -8.62 4.31 15.93
N HIS A 324 -8.16 4.84 17.07
CA HIS A 324 -6.99 4.37 17.80
C HIS A 324 -7.37 3.78 19.16
N LEU A 325 -6.88 2.58 19.46
CA LEU A 325 -7.06 1.92 20.75
C LEU A 325 -5.71 1.67 21.42
N ILE A 326 -5.47 2.29 22.57
CA ILE A 326 -4.28 2.04 23.39
C ILE A 326 -4.67 1.13 24.55
N ILE A 327 -3.93 0.04 24.74
CA ILE A 327 -4.14 -0.93 25.82
C ILE A 327 -2.94 -0.86 26.76
N ASN A 328 -3.10 -0.13 27.86
CA ASN A 328 -2.08 0.07 28.88
C ASN A 328 -2.47 -0.69 30.15
N THR A 329 -2.35 -2.01 30.11
CA THR A 329 -2.68 -2.91 31.23
C THR A 329 -1.52 -3.88 31.47
N GLU A 330 -1.50 -4.55 32.63
CA GLU A 330 -0.50 -5.55 32.99
C GLU A 330 -0.50 -6.75 32.01
N ASN A 331 -1.68 -7.15 31.53
CA ASN A 331 -1.89 -8.25 30.58
C ASN A 331 -2.32 -7.73 29.19
N ALA A 332 -1.65 -6.70 28.68
CA ALA A 332 -2.08 -5.99 27.47
C ALA A 332 -2.27 -6.88 26.24
N ASP A 333 -1.42 -7.90 26.04
CA ASP A 333 -1.54 -8.85 24.93
C ASP A 333 -2.85 -9.66 25.00
N GLU A 334 -3.21 -10.18 26.18
CA GLU A 334 -4.45 -10.94 26.39
C GLU A 334 -5.70 -10.08 26.21
N VAL A 335 -5.63 -8.80 26.59
CA VAL A 335 -6.70 -7.83 26.37
C VAL A 335 -6.84 -7.54 24.88
N ALA A 336 -5.73 -7.39 24.15
CA ALA A 336 -5.72 -7.10 22.72
C ALA A 336 -6.36 -8.23 21.90
N GLU A 337 -6.12 -9.50 22.24
CA GLU A 337 -6.72 -10.66 21.56
C GLU A 337 -8.26 -10.70 21.68
N GLN A 338 -8.83 -10.03 22.68
CA GLN A 338 -10.27 -10.00 22.92
C GLN A 338 -10.99 -8.87 22.18
N ILE A 339 -10.27 -7.83 21.72
CA ILE A 339 -10.84 -6.71 20.98
C ILE A 339 -11.42 -7.18 19.66
N GLN A 340 -12.66 -6.76 19.36
CA GLN A 340 -13.34 -7.09 18.11
C GLN A 340 -13.34 -5.92 17.12
N VAL A 341 -13.29 -4.67 17.60
CA VAL A 341 -13.43 -3.49 16.76
C VAL A 341 -12.47 -2.36 17.18
N ALA A 342 -11.50 -2.06 16.31
CA ALA A 342 -10.65 -0.87 16.38
C ALA A 342 -10.02 -0.61 15.00
N GLY A 343 -9.62 0.63 14.71
CA GLY A 343 -8.85 0.95 13.52
C GLY A 343 -7.40 0.47 13.63
N SER A 344 -6.71 0.86 14.70
CA SER A 344 -5.36 0.41 15.05
C SER A 344 -5.23 0.21 16.57
N ILE A 345 -4.49 -0.83 16.99
CA ILE A 345 -4.33 -1.22 18.40
C ILE A 345 -2.86 -1.07 18.82
N PHE A 346 -2.64 -0.40 19.93
CA PHE A 346 -1.34 -0.16 20.54
C PHE A 346 -1.24 -0.89 21.86
N ILE A 347 -0.27 -1.80 21.99
CA ILE A 347 -0.23 -2.79 23.07
C ILE A 347 0.92 -2.47 24.03
N GLY A 348 0.57 -2.27 25.31
CA GLY A 348 1.52 -2.08 26.41
C GLY A 348 1.97 -0.63 26.63
N SER A 349 2.60 -0.39 27.78
CA SER A 349 2.87 0.96 28.31
C SER A 349 3.87 1.81 27.51
N TYR A 350 4.61 1.23 26.56
CA TYR A 350 5.60 1.94 25.75
C TYR A 350 5.15 2.19 24.32
N THR A 351 3.95 1.73 23.96
CA THR A 351 3.43 1.77 22.59
C THR A 351 2.42 2.91 22.50
N CYS A 352 2.89 4.16 22.46
CA CYS A 352 2.00 5.31 22.29
C CYS A 352 1.52 5.45 20.83
N GLU A 353 0.37 6.11 20.64
CA GLU A 353 -0.22 6.38 19.32
C GLU A 353 0.77 7.07 18.37
N SER A 354 1.58 7.99 18.91
CA SER A 354 2.57 8.73 18.14
C SER A 354 3.59 7.83 17.44
N LEU A 355 3.86 6.61 17.93
CA LEU A 355 4.70 5.68 17.17
C LEU A 355 4.00 5.25 15.86
N GLY A 356 2.70 4.97 15.91
CA GLY A 356 1.87 4.60 14.75
C GLY A 356 1.65 5.74 13.77
N ASP A 357 1.46 6.96 14.28
CA ASP A 357 1.25 8.14 13.44
C ASP A 357 2.43 8.48 12.53
N TYR A 358 3.64 8.09 12.96
CA TYR A 358 4.86 8.53 12.32
C TYR A 358 5.71 7.39 11.75
N ALA A 359 6.01 6.32 12.51
CA ALA A 359 7.18 5.52 12.18
C ALA A 359 7.15 4.02 12.56
N SER A 360 6.14 3.50 13.27
CA SER A 360 6.10 2.07 13.64
C SER A 360 6.00 1.17 12.40
N GLY A 361 5.31 1.65 11.37
CA GLY A 361 5.06 0.99 10.10
C GLY A 361 3.57 0.81 9.78
N THR A 362 2.69 0.85 10.78
CA THR A 362 1.24 0.83 10.58
C THR A 362 0.75 2.10 9.90
N ASN A 363 -0.48 2.07 9.37
CA ASN A 363 -1.06 3.20 8.66
C ASN A 363 -1.96 4.04 9.56
N HIS A 364 -1.76 5.35 9.61
CA HIS A 364 -2.59 6.25 10.43
C HIS A 364 -3.82 6.81 9.70
N THR A 365 -4.04 6.48 8.42
CA THR A 365 -5.27 6.85 7.73
C THR A 365 -6.32 5.80 8.08
N LEU A 366 -7.01 6.06 9.19
CA LEU A 366 -7.90 5.13 9.86
C LEU A 366 -9.35 5.61 9.86
N PRO A 367 -10.31 4.69 10.02
CA PRO A 367 -11.72 5.04 10.06
C PRO A 367 -12.10 5.62 11.43
N THR A 368 -12.71 6.80 11.44
CA THR A 368 -13.24 7.45 12.66
C THR A 368 -14.77 7.39 12.70
N TYR A 369 -15.45 8.07 13.63
CA TYR A 369 -16.92 8.06 13.73
C TYR A 369 -17.55 6.67 13.91
N GLY A 370 -16.79 5.70 14.43
CA GLY A 370 -17.23 4.32 14.58
C GLY A 370 -17.21 3.52 13.28
N TYR A 371 -16.66 4.08 12.19
CA TYR A 371 -16.47 3.37 10.93
C TYR A 371 -15.46 2.22 11.03
N ALA A 372 -14.68 2.11 12.12
CA ALA A 372 -13.89 0.92 12.41
C ALA A 372 -14.73 -0.38 12.44
N ARG A 373 -16.06 -0.27 12.61
CA ARG A 373 -16.99 -1.42 12.50
C ARG A 373 -17.06 -2.05 11.12
N ASN A 374 -16.82 -1.28 10.07
CA ASN A 374 -17.10 -1.67 8.69
C ASN A 374 -16.09 -1.15 7.66
N TYR A 375 -15.06 -0.44 8.10
CA TYR A 375 -13.91 -0.01 7.32
C TYR A 375 -12.62 -0.46 8.00
N SER A 376 -11.59 -0.66 7.21
CA SER A 376 -10.22 -0.87 7.69
C SER A 376 -9.39 0.36 7.41
N GLY A 377 -8.27 0.50 8.13
CA GLY A 377 -7.22 1.44 7.78
C GLY A 377 -6.71 1.29 6.35
N VAL A 378 -6.11 2.35 5.81
CA VAL A 378 -5.47 2.29 4.49
C VAL A 378 -4.38 1.22 4.47
N SER A 379 -4.36 0.43 3.40
CA SER A 379 -3.35 -0.60 3.15
C SER A 379 -3.07 -0.71 1.64
N VAL A 380 -2.15 -1.58 1.23
CA VAL A 380 -1.90 -1.84 -0.20
C VAL A 380 -3.17 -2.36 -0.90
N ASP A 381 -4.00 -3.12 -0.18
CA ASP A 381 -5.28 -3.60 -0.69
C ASP A 381 -6.25 -2.46 -1.06
N SER A 382 -6.10 -1.29 -0.43
CA SER A 382 -6.91 -0.11 -0.74
C SER A 382 -6.60 0.44 -2.15
N PHE A 383 -5.43 0.12 -2.72
CA PHE A 383 -4.90 0.63 -4.00
C PHE A 383 -5.01 -0.35 -5.18
N VAL A 384 -5.62 -1.52 -4.98
CA VAL A 384 -5.74 -2.57 -6.00
C VAL A 384 -7.18 -3.07 -6.13
N ASN A 385 -7.49 -3.62 -7.31
CA ASN A 385 -8.69 -4.41 -7.57
C ASN A 385 -8.34 -5.90 -7.55
N LYS A 386 -9.03 -6.68 -6.72
CA LYS A 386 -8.82 -8.12 -6.62
C LYS A 386 -9.69 -8.88 -7.64
N VAL A 387 -9.19 -9.04 -8.86
CA VAL A 387 -9.91 -9.65 -10.00
C VAL A 387 -9.88 -11.17 -9.91
N THR A 388 -11.04 -11.82 -10.06
CA THR A 388 -11.17 -13.28 -10.16
C THR A 388 -10.96 -13.75 -11.60
N TYR A 389 -10.26 -14.87 -11.74
CA TYR A 389 -10.02 -15.55 -13.00
C TYR A 389 -10.54 -16.97 -12.88
N GLN A 390 -11.07 -17.49 -13.98
CA GLN A 390 -11.58 -18.84 -14.06
C GLN A 390 -11.28 -19.43 -15.43
N LYS A 391 -10.94 -20.71 -15.47
CA LYS A 391 -10.58 -21.42 -16.69
C LYS A 391 -11.18 -22.81 -16.68
N ALA A 392 -11.95 -23.10 -17.72
CA ALA A 392 -12.50 -24.43 -17.98
C ALA A 392 -11.73 -25.10 -19.12
N THR A 393 -11.38 -26.37 -18.93
CA THR A 393 -11.04 -27.30 -20.01
C THR A 393 -12.33 -27.90 -20.59
N PRO A 394 -12.28 -28.59 -21.75
CA PRO A 394 -13.42 -29.37 -22.22
C PRO A 394 -13.94 -30.37 -21.18
N GLN A 395 -13.05 -31.00 -20.39
CA GLN A 395 -13.45 -31.90 -19.31
C GLN A 395 -14.17 -31.14 -18.18
N GLY A 396 -13.64 -29.99 -17.76
CA GLY A 396 -14.27 -29.15 -16.75
C GLY A 396 -15.66 -28.69 -17.18
N LEU A 397 -15.84 -28.32 -18.45
CA LEU A 397 -17.15 -27.95 -18.97
C LEU A 397 -18.11 -29.15 -19.03
N LYS A 398 -17.66 -30.34 -19.42
CA LYS A 398 -18.50 -31.55 -19.36
C LYS A 398 -18.96 -31.85 -17.92
N ASN A 399 -18.08 -31.64 -16.95
CA ASN A 399 -18.35 -31.90 -15.54
C ASN A 399 -19.33 -30.86 -14.94
N LEU A 400 -19.10 -29.56 -15.19
CA LEU A 400 -19.88 -28.49 -14.58
C LEU A 400 -21.14 -28.10 -15.38
N GLY A 401 -21.08 -28.23 -16.70
CA GLY A 401 -22.09 -27.71 -17.62
C GLY A 401 -23.52 -28.18 -17.35
N PRO A 402 -23.79 -29.47 -17.11
CA PRO A 402 -25.15 -29.95 -16.81
C PRO A 402 -25.76 -29.28 -15.57
N ALA A 403 -24.96 -29.05 -14.52
CA ALA A 403 -25.44 -28.35 -13.32
C ALA A 403 -25.83 -26.91 -13.65
N VAL A 404 -25.00 -26.20 -14.45
CA VAL A 404 -25.28 -24.82 -14.88
C VAL A 404 -26.53 -24.75 -15.76
N GLU A 405 -26.74 -25.70 -16.67
CA GLU A 405 -27.95 -25.73 -17.51
C GLU A 405 -29.23 -25.93 -16.70
N ILE A 406 -29.19 -26.80 -15.68
CA ILE A 406 -30.32 -27.04 -14.77
C ILE A 406 -30.63 -25.76 -13.98
N MET A 407 -29.61 -25.15 -13.36
CA MET A 407 -29.78 -23.90 -12.60
C MET A 407 -30.30 -22.77 -13.47
N ALA A 408 -29.70 -22.55 -14.65
CA ALA A 408 -30.14 -21.52 -15.58
C ALA A 408 -31.57 -21.77 -16.10
N THR A 409 -31.98 -23.03 -16.28
CA THR A 409 -33.38 -23.35 -16.63
C THR A 409 -34.32 -23.00 -15.47
N ALA A 410 -33.95 -23.34 -14.23
CA ALA A 410 -34.75 -23.04 -13.05
C ALA A 410 -34.90 -21.53 -12.81
N GLU A 411 -33.88 -20.74 -13.16
CA GLU A 411 -33.90 -19.27 -13.12
C GLU A 411 -34.59 -18.63 -14.35
N GLY A 412 -35.00 -19.41 -15.35
CA GLY A 412 -35.60 -18.89 -16.59
C GLY A 412 -34.62 -18.15 -17.51
N LEU A 413 -33.32 -18.42 -17.38
CA LEU A 413 -32.24 -17.76 -18.12
C LEU A 413 -31.76 -18.60 -19.32
N ASP A 414 -32.60 -18.71 -20.35
CA ASP A 414 -32.36 -19.57 -21.52
C ASP A 414 -31.04 -19.24 -22.25
N ALA A 415 -30.64 -17.96 -22.34
CA ALA A 415 -29.38 -17.58 -22.97
C ALA A 415 -28.15 -18.07 -22.18
N HIS A 416 -28.21 -18.09 -20.84
CA HIS A 416 -27.14 -18.60 -19.99
C HIS A 416 -26.98 -20.11 -20.17
N LYS A 417 -28.10 -20.84 -20.16
CA LYS A 417 -28.14 -22.27 -20.49
C LYS A 417 -27.54 -22.53 -21.87
N ASN A 418 -28.05 -21.85 -22.89
CA ASN A 418 -27.63 -22.05 -24.27
C ASN A 418 -26.13 -21.81 -24.48
N ALA A 419 -25.54 -20.84 -23.78
CA ALA A 419 -24.10 -20.60 -23.82
C ALA A 419 -23.29 -21.84 -23.41
N VAL A 420 -23.78 -22.64 -22.45
CA VAL A 420 -23.17 -23.92 -22.09
C VAL A 420 -23.51 -25.00 -23.12
N SER A 421 -24.78 -25.12 -23.50
CA SER A 421 -25.29 -26.16 -24.41
C SER A 421 -24.56 -26.19 -25.74
N VAL A 422 -24.34 -25.04 -26.39
CA VAL A 422 -23.65 -24.99 -27.69
C VAL A 422 -22.20 -25.47 -27.60
N ARG A 423 -21.52 -25.21 -26.48
CA ARG A 423 -20.14 -25.65 -26.25
C ARG A 423 -20.09 -27.15 -25.94
N LEU A 424 -21.01 -27.67 -25.12
CA LEU A 424 -21.16 -29.11 -24.88
C LEU A 424 -21.48 -29.87 -26.16
N ASN A 425 -22.37 -29.33 -26.99
CA ASN A 425 -22.73 -29.91 -28.30
C ASN A 425 -21.53 -29.89 -29.27
N SER A 426 -20.73 -28.82 -29.27
CA SER A 426 -19.49 -28.76 -30.07
C SER A 426 -18.49 -29.83 -29.66
N ILE A 427 -18.27 -30.02 -28.35
CA ILE A 427 -17.38 -31.09 -27.85
C ILE A 427 -17.88 -32.49 -28.24
N LYS A 428 -19.20 -32.70 -28.25
CA LYS A 428 -19.81 -33.95 -28.70
C LYS A 428 -19.65 -34.16 -30.22
N ALA A 429 -19.85 -33.11 -31.02
CA ALA A 429 -19.84 -33.18 -32.48
C ALA A 429 -18.43 -33.35 -33.07
N ASN A 430 -17.41 -32.76 -32.45
CA ASN A 430 -16.01 -32.94 -32.86
C ASN A 430 -15.09 -32.81 -31.64
N PRO A 431 -14.67 -33.93 -31.02
CA PRO A 431 -13.84 -33.90 -29.81
C PRO A 431 -12.51 -33.16 -29.96
N LYS A 432 -12.03 -32.97 -31.20
CA LYS A 432 -10.77 -32.29 -31.56
C LYS A 432 -10.96 -30.84 -32.04
N SER A 433 -12.19 -30.32 -32.17
CA SER A 433 -12.44 -28.99 -32.79
C SER A 433 -12.24 -27.81 -31.86
N LEU A 434 -12.37 -28.01 -30.56
CA LEU A 434 -12.00 -27.02 -29.57
C LEU A 434 -10.55 -27.31 -29.19
N PRO A 435 -9.65 -26.31 -29.18
CA PRO A 435 -8.26 -26.54 -28.82
C PRO A 435 -8.22 -27.30 -27.50
N GLU A 436 -7.76 -28.57 -27.55
CA GLU A 436 -7.67 -29.47 -26.38
C GLU A 436 -6.92 -28.80 -25.25
N GLU A 437 -6.04 -27.87 -25.62
CA GLU A 437 -5.46 -26.92 -24.73
C GLU A 437 -5.47 -25.55 -25.41
N GLY A 438 -6.28 -24.65 -24.90
CA GLY A 438 -5.71 -23.35 -24.55
C GLY A 438 -4.61 -23.61 -23.53
N THR A 439 -3.46 -24.15 -23.96
CA THR A 439 -2.24 -24.08 -23.20
C THR A 439 -1.90 -22.59 -23.11
N PHE A 440 -2.53 -21.90 -22.19
CA PHE A 440 -1.70 -21.43 -21.11
C PHE A 440 -1.05 -22.70 -20.52
N LYS A 441 0.03 -23.17 -21.16
CA LYS A 441 1.27 -23.36 -20.44
C LYS A 441 1.32 -22.05 -19.71
N GLY A 442 0.88 -22.00 -18.44
CA GLY A 442 1.24 -20.91 -17.54
C GLY A 442 2.62 -20.57 -17.98
N ARG A 443 2.80 -19.42 -18.68
CA ARG A 443 4.02 -19.18 -19.44
C ARG A 443 5.07 -19.56 -18.43
N GLN A 444 5.74 -20.70 -18.61
CA GLN A 444 6.88 -21.05 -17.79
C GLN A 444 7.92 -20.15 -18.44
N LYS A 445 7.72 -18.86 -18.17
CA LYS A 445 8.59 -17.77 -18.43
C LYS A 445 9.61 -18.02 -17.34
N TYR A 446 10.50 -18.97 -17.63
CA TYR A 446 11.81 -19.05 -17.00
C TYR A 446 12.63 -17.80 -17.38
N SER A 447 12.03 -16.62 -17.40
CA SER A 447 12.66 -15.34 -17.71
C SER A 447 12.58 -14.39 -16.52
N TYR A 448 11.80 -14.72 -15.48
CA TYR A 448 11.72 -13.95 -14.24
C TYR A 448 11.99 -14.78 -12.98
N GLU A 449 11.89 -16.12 -13.02
CA GLU A 449 12.10 -16.96 -11.82
C GLU A 449 13.52 -16.87 -11.25
N THR A 450 14.51 -16.72 -12.13
CA THR A 450 15.90 -16.61 -11.69
C THR A 450 16.27 -15.20 -11.32
N ALA A 451 15.55 -14.14 -11.73
CA ALA A 451 16.02 -12.75 -11.66
C ALA A 451 15.34 -11.91 -10.56
N ARG A 452 16.05 -10.95 -10.00
CA ARG A 452 15.51 -10.03 -8.99
C ARG A 452 14.54 -9.03 -9.62
N LYS A 453 13.26 -9.08 -9.24
CA LYS A 453 12.18 -8.25 -9.84
C LYS A 453 12.48 -6.75 -9.80
N SER A 454 13.06 -6.24 -8.70
CA SER A 454 13.32 -4.80 -8.49
C SER A 454 14.30 -4.18 -9.47
N ILE A 455 15.23 -4.96 -10.04
CA ILE A 455 16.29 -4.48 -10.94
C ILE A 455 16.22 -5.11 -12.34
N TYR A 456 15.21 -5.96 -12.58
CA TYR A 456 15.05 -6.70 -13.83
C TYR A 456 14.93 -5.78 -15.05
N GLY A 457 14.25 -4.62 -14.91
CA GLY A 457 14.11 -3.65 -16.00
C GLY A 457 15.48 -3.20 -16.55
N THR A 458 16.35 -2.74 -15.65
CA THR A 458 17.70 -2.29 -15.97
C THR A 458 18.57 -3.44 -16.50
N LEU A 459 18.54 -4.60 -15.86
CA LEU A 459 19.35 -5.76 -16.30
C LEU A 459 18.88 -6.32 -17.65
N LYS A 460 17.59 -6.25 -17.95
CA LYS A 460 17.02 -6.70 -19.23
C LYS A 460 17.52 -5.87 -20.40
N GLU A 461 17.64 -4.55 -20.23
CA GLU A 461 18.21 -3.67 -21.26
C GLU A 461 19.68 -3.96 -21.49
N ARG A 462 20.48 -4.08 -20.42
CA ARG A 462 21.89 -4.45 -20.49
C ARG A 462 22.11 -5.81 -21.16
N ALA A 463 21.37 -6.84 -20.74
CA ALA A 463 21.43 -8.17 -21.36
C ALA A 463 21.00 -8.14 -22.83
N SER A 464 20.04 -7.29 -23.21
CA SER A 464 19.64 -7.10 -24.62
C SER A 464 20.76 -6.49 -25.45
N GLN A 465 21.48 -5.50 -24.92
CA GLN A 465 22.64 -4.89 -25.57
C GLN A 465 23.79 -5.89 -25.73
N MET A 466 24.11 -6.67 -24.70
CA MET A 466 25.15 -7.72 -24.76
C MET A 466 24.83 -8.77 -25.83
N ARG A 467 23.55 -9.18 -25.97
CA ARG A 467 23.15 -10.12 -27.05
C ARG A 467 23.29 -9.55 -28.46
N LYS A 468 23.27 -8.23 -28.63
CA LYS A 468 23.45 -7.55 -29.92
C LYS A 468 24.94 -7.41 -30.26
N ASN A 469 25.78 -7.28 -29.24
CA ASN A 469 27.22 -7.03 -29.36
C ASN A 469 28.02 -8.08 -28.54
N PRO A 470 27.96 -9.38 -28.89
CA PRO A 470 28.76 -10.41 -28.21
C PRO A 470 30.25 -10.23 -28.51
N THR A 471 31.11 -10.72 -27.61
CA THR A 471 32.53 -10.90 -27.92
C THR A 471 32.73 -11.98 -28.99
N GLU A 472 33.90 -12.02 -29.62
CA GLU A 472 34.23 -13.04 -30.62
C GLU A 472 34.11 -14.45 -30.04
N THR A 473 34.61 -14.67 -28.83
CA THR A 473 34.57 -15.94 -28.11
C THR A 473 33.14 -16.33 -27.68
N GLU A 474 32.33 -15.38 -27.21
CA GLU A 474 30.91 -15.62 -26.97
C GLU A 474 30.15 -16.01 -28.25
N ALA A 475 30.46 -15.37 -29.38
CA ALA A 475 29.82 -15.69 -30.65
C ALA A 475 30.16 -17.11 -31.12
N LEU A 476 31.42 -17.53 -31.01
CA LEU A 476 31.88 -18.88 -31.34
C LEU A 476 31.18 -19.94 -30.49
N VAL A 477 31.16 -19.78 -29.17
CA VAL A 477 30.49 -20.73 -28.26
C VAL A 477 28.97 -20.74 -28.49
N TRP A 478 28.35 -19.58 -28.73
CA TRP A 478 26.91 -19.51 -28.98
C TRP A 478 26.47 -20.27 -30.24
N GLU A 479 27.28 -20.25 -31.30
CA GLU A 479 26.98 -21.00 -32.52
C GLU A 479 26.91 -22.51 -32.26
N GLU A 480 27.67 -23.04 -31.31
CA GLU A 480 27.63 -24.45 -30.92
C GLU A 480 26.54 -24.78 -29.88
N LEU A 481 26.08 -23.80 -29.09
CA LEU A 481 25.02 -24.02 -28.09
C LEU A 481 23.60 -23.75 -28.59
N ARG A 482 23.43 -22.92 -29.63
CA ARG A 482 22.10 -22.52 -30.14
C ARG A 482 21.32 -23.70 -30.72
N ASN A 483 20.01 -23.52 -30.87
CA ASN A 483 19.10 -24.47 -31.51
C ASN A 483 19.10 -25.90 -30.93
N LYS A 484 19.54 -26.06 -29.67
CA LYS A 484 19.67 -27.38 -29.01
C LYS A 484 20.62 -28.33 -29.76
N LYS A 485 21.70 -27.84 -30.36
CA LYS A 485 22.73 -28.69 -31.00
C LYS A 485 23.28 -29.79 -30.07
N LEU A 486 23.30 -29.54 -28.76
CA LEU A 486 23.70 -30.51 -27.73
C LEU A 486 22.53 -31.27 -27.08
N ASP A 487 21.33 -31.24 -27.68
CA ASP A 487 20.05 -31.70 -27.09
C ASP A 487 19.66 -31.01 -25.76
N ILE A 488 20.32 -29.89 -25.45
CA ILE A 488 20.13 -29.12 -24.22
C ILE A 488 19.81 -27.68 -24.59
N LYS A 489 18.83 -27.10 -23.89
CA LYS A 489 18.43 -25.71 -24.11
C LYS A 489 19.35 -24.76 -23.34
N PHE A 490 20.13 -23.98 -24.08
CA PHE A 490 20.91 -22.86 -23.55
C PHE A 490 20.28 -21.51 -23.87
N ARG A 491 20.58 -20.52 -23.03
CA ARG A 491 20.20 -19.12 -23.19
C ARG A 491 21.46 -18.28 -23.05
N ARG A 492 21.68 -17.35 -23.97
CA ARG A 492 22.75 -16.36 -23.87
C ARG A 492 22.35 -15.14 -23.05
N GLN A 493 23.30 -14.59 -22.30
CA GLN A 493 23.18 -13.38 -21.49
C GLN A 493 21.95 -13.48 -20.57
N HIS A 494 21.89 -14.53 -19.75
CA HIS A 494 20.74 -14.86 -18.91
C HIS A 494 20.85 -14.19 -17.54
N ILE A 495 19.73 -13.73 -16.98
CA ILE A 495 19.74 -13.01 -15.70
C ILE A 495 19.45 -13.99 -14.56
N ILE A 496 20.32 -14.01 -13.55
CA ILE A 496 20.18 -14.78 -12.32
C ILE A 496 20.45 -13.84 -11.13
N ASP A 497 19.42 -13.61 -10.33
CA ASP A 497 19.23 -12.58 -9.30
C ASP A 497 19.64 -11.20 -9.83
N LYS A 498 20.80 -10.72 -9.40
CA LYS A 498 21.41 -9.44 -9.80
C LYS A 498 22.50 -9.58 -10.87
N TYR A 499 22.80 -10.79 -11.33
CA TYR A 499 23.88 -11.10 -12.27
C TYR A 499 23.37 -11.41 -13.67
N ILE A 500 24.17 -11.05 -14.68
CA ILE A 500 23.99 -11.48 -16.07
C ILE A 500 25.12 -12.46 -16.37
N VAL A 501 24.77 -13.69 -16.73
CA VAL A 501 25.72 -14.77 -17.05
C VAL A 501 25.74 -15.03 -18.56
N ASP A 502 26.91 -15.38 -19.12
CA ASP A 502 27.09 -15.49 -20.57
C ASP A 502 26.21 -16.56 -21.20
N PHE A 503 26.18 -17.76 -20.63
CA PHE A 503 25.25 -18.81 -21.03
C PHE A 503 24.67 -19.55 -19.83
N ALA A 504 23.39 -19.89 -19.90
CA ALA A 504 22.74 -20.70 -18.88
C ALA A 504 21.80 -21.74 -19.48
N SER A 505 21.87 -22.96 -18.94
CA SER A 505 20.79 -23.94 -19.04
C SER A 505 20.07 -24.02 -17.70
N VAL A 506 18.89 -23.37 -17.63
CA VAL A 506 18.06 -23.36 -16.41
C VAL A 506 17.59 -24.77 -16.05
N GLU A 507 17.27 -25.58 -17.06
CA GLU A 507 16.79 -26.96 -16.87
C GLU A 507 17.86 -27.86 -16.26
N LYS A 508 19.11 -27.71 -16.71
CA LYS A 508 20.25 -28.48 -16.20
C LYS A 508 20.97 -27.82 -15.03
N ARG A 509 20.48 -26.65 -14.59
CA ARG A 509 21.13 -25.84 -13.55
C ARG A 509 22.63 -25.62 -13.84
N LEU A 510 22.98 -25.29 -15.08
CA LEU A 510 24.36 -25.07 -15.51
C LEU A 510 24.54 -23.63 -16.02
N ILE A 511 25.62 -22.99 -15.58
CA ILE A 511 26.10 -21.70 -16.03
C ILE A 511 27.47 -21.88 -16.69
N VAL A 512 27.67 -21.24 -17.84
CA VAL A 512 28.94 -21.17 -18.56
C VAL A 512 29.31 -19.70 -18.73
N GLU A 513 30.46 -19.29 -18.21
CA GLU A 513 31.02 -17.94 -18.35
C GLU A 513 32.29 -18.01 -19.20
N ILE A 514 32.53 -16.98 -20.02
CA ILE A 514 33.74 -16.81 -20.81
C ILE A 514 34.50 -15.61 -20.26
N ASP A 515 35.52 -15.88 -19.45
CA ASP A 515 36.27 -14.83 -18.75
C ASP A 515 37.39 -14.26 -19.63
N GLY A 516 37.59 -12.93 -19.52
CA GLY A 516 38.83 -12.26 -19.92
C GLY A 516 39.89 -12.32 -18.81
N ASP A 517 41.12 -11.85 -19.09
CA ASP A 517 42.26 -11.92 -18.15
C ASP A 517 41.88 -11.48 -16.72
N ILE A 518 42.17 -12.33 -15.74
CA ILE A 518 41.82 -12.11 -14.32
C ILE A 518 42.70 -11.00 -13.74
N HIS A 519 42.12 -9.85 -13.41
CA HIS A 519 42.79 -8.81 -12.63
C HIS A 519 42.78 -9.17 -11.13
N LEU A 520 43.95 -9.09 -10.48
CA LEU A 520 44.16 -9.40 -9.05
C LEU A 520 43.18 -8.71 -8.08
N ASN A 521 42.58 -7.58 -8.48
CA ASN A 521 41.64 -6.80 -7.68
C ASN A 521 40.17 -7.28 -7.74
N GLN A 522 39.84 -8.32 -8.52
CA GLN A 522 38.46 -8.83 -8.69
C GLN A 522 38.21 -10.21 -8.06
N ILE A 523 39.23 -10.83 -7.45
CA ILE A 523 39.18 -12.22 -6.95
C ILE A 523 38.07 -12.42 -5.90
N GLU A 524 37.91 -11.46 -4.98
CA GLU A 524 36.93 -11.59 -3.90
C GLU A 524 35.48 -11.37 -4.39
N GLU A 525 35.27 -10.49 -5.35
CA GLU A 525 33.96 -10.24 -5.96
C GLU A 525 33.51 -11.41 -6.83
N ASP A 526 34.43 -12.02 -7.59
CA ASP A 526 34.16 -13.22 -8.38
C ASP A 526 33.85 -14.44 -7.53
N ARG A 527 34.53 -14.58 -6.37
CA ARG A 527 34.21 -15.65 -5.41
C ARG A 527 32.82 -15.48 -4.84
N LEU A 528 32.47 -14.27 -4.38
CA LEU A 528 31.12 -13.97 -3.86
C LEU A 528 30.03 -14.18 -4.92
N ARG A 529 30.30 -13.82 -6.18
CA ARG A 529 29.40 -14.09 -7.31
C ARG A 529 29.21 -15.59 -7.53
N GLN A 530 30.29 -16.36 -7.52
CA GLN A 530 30.24 -17.80 -7.72
C GLN A 530 29.51 -18.51 -6.58
N ASP A 531 29.88 -18.24 -5.32
CA ASP A 531 29.23 -18.81 -4.13
C ASP A 531 27.73 -18.53 -4.14
N PHE A 532 27.34 -17.31 -4.54
CA PHE A 532 25.94 -16.95 -4.68
C PHE A 532 25.24 -17.77 -5.77
N LEU A 533 25.78 -17.84 -6.99
CA LEU A 533 25.16 -18.58 -8.09
C LEU A 533 25.04 -20.08 -7.76
N GLU A 534 26.03 -20.65 -7.08
CA GLU A 534 26.01 -22.03 -6.60
C GLU A 534 25.00 -22.24 -5.47
N SER A 535 24.83 -21.27 -4.55
CA SER A 535 23.76 -21.31 -3.54
C SER A 535 22.35 -21.33 -4.13
N GLN A 536 22.19 -20.80 -5.35
CA GLN A 536 20.94 -20.87 -6.11
C GLN A 536 20.75 -22.22 -6.82
N GLY A 537 21.64 -23.19 -6.56
CA GLY A 537 21.62 -24.54 -7.09
C GLY A 537 22.16 -24.68 -8.51
N PHE A 538 22.92 -23.70 -9.01
CA PHE A 538 23.59 -23.80 -10.32
C PHE A 538 25.01 -24.31 -10.17
N LYS A 539 25.47 -25.13 -11.12
CA LYS A 539 26.90 -25.39 -11.32
C LYS A 539 27.48 -24.34 -12.26
N VAL A 540 28.60 -23.71 -11.89
CA VAL A 540 29.29 -22.71 -12.72
C VAL A 540 30.56 -23.32 -13.31
N ILE A 541 30.76 -23.19 -14.62
CA ILE A 541 32.02 -23.50 -15.30
C ILE A 541 32.49 -22.27 -16.07
N ARG A 542 33.81 -22.02 -16.05
CA ARG A 542 34.46 -20.85 -16.64
C ARG A 542 35.51 -21.29 -17.65
N PHE A 543 35.59 -20.61 -18.78
CA PHE A 543 36.62 -20.82 -19.80
C PHE A 543 37.32 -19.48 -20.10
N SER A 544 38.64 -19.50 -20.30
CA SER A 544 39.32 -18.30 -20.77
C SER A 544 39.10 -18.08 -22.26
N ASN A 545 39.27 -16.84 -22.72
CA ASN A 545 39.27 -16.54 -24.16
C ASN A 545 40.27 -17.42 -24.93
N ASP A 546 41.46 -17.68 -24.37
CA ASP A 546 42.46 -18.56 -24.99
C ASP A 546 41.97 -20.01 -25.12
N ASN A 547 41.18 -20.52 -24.17
CA ASN A 547 40.61 -21.86 -24.28
C ASN A 547 39.64 -21.94 -25.46
N VAL A 548 38.79 -20.92 -25.62
CA VAL A 548 37.80 -20.86 -26.70
C VAL A 548 38.46 -20.70 -28.07
N LEU A 549 39.50 -19.87 -28.18
CA LEU A 549 40.16 -19.59 -29.46
C LEU A 549 41.06 -20.74 -29.92
N ASN A 550 41.72 -21.44 -28.99
CA ASN A 550 42.69 -22.48 -29.33
C ASN A 550 42.08 -23.89 -29.37
N ASP A 551 41.02 -24.17 -28.60
CA ASP A 551 40.44 -25.52 -28.50
C ASP A 551 38.93 -25.47 -28.17
N LEU A 552 38.14 -24.95 -29.11
CA LEU A 552 36.69 -24.87 -28.98
C LEU A 552 36.02 -26.25 -28.80
N GLU A 553 36.57 -27.30 -29.42
CA GLU A 553 35.99 -28.65 -29.36
C GLU A 553 36.01 -29.20 -27.92
N SER A 554 37.13 -29.06 -27.22
CA SER A 554 37.28 -29.43 -25.81
C SER A 554 36.35 -28.63 -24.88
N VAL A 555 36.15 -27.34 -25.16
CA VAL A 555 35.19 -26.49 -24.44
C VAL A 555 33.75 -27.04 -24.57
N ILE A 556 33.32 -27.36 -25.78
CA ILE A 556 31.98 -27.88 -26.04
C ILE A 556 31.79 -29.28 -25.43
N GLU A 557 32.79 -30.15 -25.51
CA GLU A 557 32.76 -31.46 -24.87
C GLU A 557 32.61 -31.34 -23.35
N THR A 558 33.36 -30.43 -22.72
CA THR A 558 33.27 -30.15 -21.28
C THR A 558 31.88 -29.67 -20.88
N ILE A 559 31.27 -28.76 -21.65
CA ILE A 559 29.89 -28.28 -21.41
C ILE A 559 28.89 -29.43 -21.53
N LYS A 560 29.03 -30.30 -22.53
CA LYS A 560 28.15 -31.45 -22.76
C LYS A 560 28.26 -32.50 -21.64
N ASN A 561 29.47 -32.83 -21.22
CA ASN A 561 29.70 -33.79 -20.14
C ASN A 561 29.20 -33.25 -18.79
N THR A 562 29.40 -31.96 -18.53
CA THR A 562 28.94 -31.32 -17.29
C THR A 562 27.41 -31.23 -17.21
N SER A 563 26.74 -31.05 -18.35
CA SER A 563 25.29 -30.88 -18.42
C SER A 563 24.49 -32.20 -18.44
N THR A 564 25.17 -33.35 -18.56
CA THR A 564 24.58 -34.70 -18.52
C THR A 564 24.76 -35.40 -17.18
N ALA A 565 25.69 -34.94 -16.34
CA ALA A 565 25.79 -35.38 -14.95
C ALA A 565 24.51 -35.01 -14.17
N ARG A 566 23.86 -35.99 -13.52
CA ARG A 566 22.70 -35.71 -12.66
C ARG A 566 23.16 -34.83 -11.48
N PRO A 567 22.39 -33.81 -11.08
CA PRO A 567 22.63 -33.12 -9.81
C PRO A 567 22.49 -34.13 -8.66
N ASN A 568 23.42 -34.11 -7.70
CA ASN A 568 23.25 -34.82 -6.42
C ASN A 568 22.17 -34.16 -5.57
#